data_AF-A0AAW0ZA01-F1
#
_entry.id   AF-A0AAW0ZA01-F1
#
_cell.length_a   1.000
_cell.length_b   1.000
_cell.length_c   1.000
_cell.angle_alpha   90.00
_cell.angle_beta   90.00
_cell.angle_gamma   90.00
#
_symmetry.space_group_name_H-M   'P 1'
#
loop_
_entity.id
_entity.type
_entity.pdbx_description
1 polymer ?
#
loop_
_entity_poly.entity_id
_entity_poly.type
_entity_poly.pdbx_seq_one_letter_code
_entity_poly.pdbx_strand_id
1 'polypeptide(L)'
;MADDERKRLEDEKKRKQAETDRKRAEVRARLEEASKAKKAKKGFMTPDRKKKLRLLLRKKAAEELKKEQERKAAERRRIIEERCGKPKNVDDASEETVKRVLREYHNRIIALEDQKFDFEYIVKKKDYEISDLNSQVNDLRGKFMKPTLKKVSKYENKFAKLQKKAAEFNFRNQLKQVKKKEFTLEEEDKEPKKSEKAEWQTKK
;
A
#
# COMPACT_ATOMS: atom_id res chain seq x y z
N MET A 1 73.09 9.84 -25.68
CA MET A 1 72.17 10.42 -26.68
C MET A 1 70.77 9.80 -26.64
N ALA A 2 70.60 8.49 -26.38
CA ALA A 2 69.27 7.83 -26.36
C ALA A 2 68.44 8.09 -25.08
N ASP A 3 69.08 8.29 -23.92
CA ASP A 3 68.36 8.49 -22.64
C ASP A 3 67.77 9.90 -22.49
N ASP A 4 68.43 10.93 -23.04
CA ASP A 4 67.92 12.30 -23.04
C ASP A 4 66.67 12.47 -23.92
N GLU A 5 66.58 11.72 -25.01
CA GLU A 5 65.43 11.74 -25.91
C GLU A 5 64.23 11.01 -25.30
N ARG A 6 64.46 9.88 -24.59
CA ARG A 6 63.42 9.19 -23.81
C ARG A 6 62.86 10.06 -22.69
N LYS A 7 63.73 10.79 -21.96
CA LYS A 7 63.31 11.69 -20.88
C LYS A 7 62.46 12.85 -21.40
N ARG A 8 62.81 13.44 -22.55
CA ARG A 8 62.00 14.47 -23.20
C ARG A 8 60.63 13.95 -23.66
N LEU A 9 60.58 12.75 -24.21
CA LEU A 9 59.32 12.10 -24.62
C LEU A 9 58.43 11.75 -23.42
N GLU A 10 59.00 11.33 -22.29
CA GLU A 10 58.27 11.10 -21.04
C GLU A 10 57.74 12.39 -20.43
N ASP A 11 58.54 13.45 -20.39
CA ASP A 11 58.11 14.76 -19.90
C ASP A 11 57.01 15.38 -20.78
N GLU A 12 57.07 15.19 -22.10
CA GLU A 12 56.03 15.63 -23.02
C GLU A 12 54.73 14.82 -22.85
N LYS A 13 54.82 13.51 -22.65
CA LYS A 13 53.65 12.66 -22.31
C LYS A 13 53.03 13.06 -20.98
N LYS A 14 53.85 13.36 -19.96
CA LYS A 14 53.40 13.80 -18.64
C LYS A 14 52.70 15.16 -18.71
N ARG A 15 53.21 16.09 -19.54
CA ARG A 15 52.56 17.38 -19.81
C ARG A 15 51.22 17.21 -20.54
N LYS A 16 51.16 16.37 -21.57
CA LYS A 16 49.91 16.05 -22.28
C LYS A 16 48.89 15.39 -21.37
N GLN A 17 49.31 14.47 -20.50
CA GLN A 17 48.43 13.82 -19.54
C GLN A 17 47.89 14.79 -18.49
N ALA A 18 48.74 15.66 -17.94
CA ALA A 18 48.32 16.71 -17.01
C ALA A 18 47.33 17.71 -17.64
N GLU A 19 47.51 18.05 -18.93
CA GLU A 19 46.58 18.91 -19.66
C GLU A 19 45.22 18.21 -19.85
N THR A 20 45.21 16.91 -20.19
CA THR A 20 43.97 16.15 -20.32
C THR A 20 43.24 15.99 -18.99
N ASP A 21 43.96 15.78 -17.90
CA ASP A 21 43.36 15.64 -16.57
C ASP A 21 42.83 16.97 -16.04
N ARG A 22 43.50 18.09 -16.35
CA ARG A 22 42.97 19.44 -16.08
C ARG A 22 41.67 19.72 -16.86
N LYS A 23 41.62 19.39 -18.16
CA LYS A 23 40.41 19.53 -18.98
C LYS A 23 39.26 18.64 -18.45
N ARG A 24 39.57 17.41 -18.01
CA ARG A 24 38.59 16.50 -17.41
C ARG A 24 38.07 17.01 -16.06
N ALA A 25 38.94 17.56 -15.22
CA ALA A 25 38.57 18.16 -13.94
C ALA A 25 37.68 19.39 -14.12
N GLU A 26 37.99 20.25 -15.11
CA GLU A 26 37.18 21.42 -15.44
C GLU A 26 35.78 21.04 -15.95
N VAL A 27 35.69 20.05 -16.85
CA VAL A 27 34.38 19.53 -17.32
C VAL A 27 33.59 18.93 -16.16
N ARG A 28 34.25 18.21 -15.24
CA ARG A 28 33.61 17.65 -14.05
C ARG A 28 33.11 18.75 -13.09
N ALA A 29 33.90 19.78 -12.87
CA ALA A 29 33.52 20.94 -12.05
C ALA A 29 32.32 21.69 -12.67
N ARG A 30 32.34 21.92 -13.99
CA ARG A 30 31.23 22.55 -14.72
C ARG A 30 29.95 21.72 -14.67
N LEU A 31 30.05 20.39 -14.77
CA LEU A 31 28.91 19.49 -14.61
C LEU A 31 28.37 19.49 -13.17
N GLU A 32 29.26 19.56 -12.17
CA GLU A 32 28.87 19.61 -10.76
C GLU A 32 28.16 20.93 -10.42
N GLU A 33 28.66 22.06 -10.91
CA GLU A 33 28.08 23.39 -10.71
C GLU A 33 26.72 23.53 -11.41
N ALA A 34 26.59 23.04 -12.65
CA ALA A 34 25.31 22.95 -13.34
C ALA A 34 24.30 22.04 -12.61
N SER A 35 24.78 21.00 -11.90
CA SER A 35 23.94 20.13 -11.08
C SER A 35 23.49 20.81 -9.78
N LYS A 36 24.34 21.64 -9.17
CA LYS A 36 24.04 22.43 -7.96
C LYS A 36 23.02 23.53 -8.27
N ALA A 37 23.15 24.22 -9.40
CA ALA A 37 22.17 25.22 -9.85
C ALA A 37 20.77 24.61 -10.10
N LYS A 38 20.70 23.36 -10.58
CA LYS A 38 19.43 22.62 -10.72
C LYS A 38 18.84 22.15 -9.38
N LYS A 39 19.65 21.95 -8.34
CA LYS A 39 19.20 21.58 -6.98
C LYS A 39 18.59 22.76 -6.21
N ALA A 40 18.89 24.00 -6.58
CA ALA A 40 18.39 25.20 -5.91
C ALA A 40 16.89 25.48 -6.15
N LYS A 41 16.27 24.92 -7.22
CA LYS A 41 14.81 24.98 -7.43
C LYS A 41 14.08 23.90 -6.63
N LYS A 42 14.36 23.84 -5.33
CA LYS A 42 13.73 22.96 -4.34
C LYS A 42 12.31 23.48 -4.09
N GLY A 43 11.38 23.19 -5.00
CA GLY A 43 9.95 23.44 -4.77
C GLY A 43 9.49 22.86 -3.43
N PHE A 44 8.45 23.46 -2.85
CA PHE A 44 7.80 23.28 -1.54
C PHE A 44 7.89 21.90 -0.81
N MET A 45 8.21 20.82 -1.51
CA MET A 45 8.34 19.46 -1.01
C MET A 45 9.50 18.71 -1.67
N THR A 46 10.32 18.01 -0.88
CA THR A 46 11.28 17.06 -1.45
C THR A 46 10.53 15.89 -2.11
N PRO A 47 11.04 15.34 -3.24
CA PRO A 47 10.43 14.19 -3.91
C PRO A 47 10.18 13.01 -2.97
N ASP A 48 11.09 12.76 -2.03
CA ASP A 48 10.96 11.69 -1.02
C ASP A 48 9.82 11.94 -0.04
N ARG A 49 9.66 13.18 0.44
CA ARG A 49 8.52 13.55 1.29
C ARG A 49 7.21 13.40 0.53
N LYS A 50 7.17 13.75 -0.77
CA LYS A 50 5.97 13.61 -1.62
C LYS A 50 5.61 12.15 -1.83
N LYS A 51 6.61 11.27 -2.00
CA LYS A 51 6.42 9.82 -2.09
C LYS A 51 5.91 9.23 -0.78
N LYS A 52 6.50 9.61 0.36
CA LYS A 52 6.06 9.19 1.71
C LYS A 52 4.62 9.61 1.97
N LEU A 53 4.24 10.84 1.63
CA LEU A 53 2.88 11.35 1.82
C LEU A 53 1.85 10.58 0.97
N ARG A 54 2.14 10.32 -0.32
CA ARG A 54 1.26 9.49 -1.16
C ARG A 54 1.09 8.08 -0.62
N LEU A 55 2.15 7.52 -0.04
CA LEU A 55 2.07 6.20 0.60
C LEU A 55 1.15 6.24 1.82
N LEU A 56 1.30 7.24 2.69
CA LEU A 56 0.46 7.41 3.87
C LEU A 56 -1.01 7.64 3.49
N LEU A 57 -1.28 8.45 2.47
CA LEU A 57 -2.63 8.68 1.94
C LEU A 57 -3.28 7.38 1.44
N ARG A 58 -2.55 6.55 0.69
CA ARG A 58 -3.08 5.25 0.24
C ARG A 58 -3.29 4.26 1.38
N LYS A 59 -2.39 4.25 2.36
CA LYS A 59 -2.55 3.42 3.57
C LYS A 59 -3.79 3.83 4.34
N LYS A 60 -3.97 5.12 4.60
CA LYS A 60 -5.17 5.67 5.27
C LYS A 60 -6.43 5.37 4.46
N ALA A 61 -6.41 5.56 3.14
CA ALA A 61 -7.56 5.24 2.29
C ALA A 61 -7.93 3.74 2.33
N ALA A 62 -6.94 2.84 2.34
CA ALA A 62 -7.19 1.41 2.46
C ALA A 62 -7.73 1.02 3.84
N GLU A 63 -7.24 1.65 4.89
CA GLU A 63 -7.72 1.46 6.26
C GLU A 63 -9.17 1.94 6.43
N GLU A 64 -9.48 3.16 5.97
CA GLU A 64 -10.85 3.71 6.00
C GLU A 64 -11.80 2.86 5.15
N LEU A 65 -11.37 2.37 3.98
CA LEU A 65 -12.18 1.47 3.16
C LEU A 65 -12.52 0.17 3.91
N LYS A 66 -11.56 -0.42 4.62
CA LYS A 66 -11.78 -1.62 5.42
C LYS A 66 -12.74 -1.34 6.59
N LYS A 67 -12.55 -0.23 7.29
CA LYS A 67 -13.42 0.20 8.39
C LYS A 67 -14.86 0.45 7.94
N GLU A 68 -15.04 1.05 6.76
CA GLU A 68 -16.36 1.23 6.16
C GLU A 68 -17.02 -0.11 5.79
N GLN A 69 -16.26 -1.06 5.23
CA GLN A 69 -16.76 -2.41 4.95
C GLN A 69 -17.23 -3.12 6.22
N GLU A 70 -16.44 -3.04 7.30
CA GLU A 70 -16.80 -3.61 8.60
C GLU A 70 -18.06 -2.95 9.18
N ARG A 71 -18.16 -1.61 9.12
CA ARG A 71 -19.36 -0.88 9.52
C ARG A 71 -20.59 -1.29 8.72
N LYS A 72 -20.47 -1.41 7.39
CA LYS A 72 -21.57 -1.83 6.51
C LYS A 72 -21.99 -3.28 6.78
N ALA A 73 -21.03 -4.16 7.07
CA ALA A 73 -21.30 -5.55 7.44
C ALA A 73 -22.00 -5.67 8.79
N ALA A 74 -21.58 -4.87 9.78
CA ALA A 74 -22.23 -4.80 11.09
C ALA A 74 -23.66 -4.27 10.97
N GLU A 75 -23.88 -3.18 10.23
CA GLU A 75 -25.21 -2.63 10.00
C GLU A 75 -26.10 -3.61 9.23
N ARG A 76 -25.56 -4.32 8.24
CA ARG A 76 -26.29 -5.40 7.56
C ARG A 76 -26.74 -6.49 8.54
N ARG A 77 -25.90 -6.90 9.49
CA ARG A 77 -26.28 -7.88 10.51
C ARG A 77 -27.38 -7.35 11.42
N ARG A 78 -27.25 -6.11 11.90
CA ARG A 78 -28.26 -5.44 12.72
C ARG A 78 -29.62 -5.37 12.02
N ILE A 79 -29.66 -4.95 10.76
CA ILE A 79 -30.89 -4.86 9.97
C ILE A 79 -31.52 -6.24 9.77
N ILE A 80 -30.72 -7.28 9.54
CA ILE A 80 -31.23 -8.65 9.41
C ILE A 80 -31.85 -9.12 10.73
N GLU A 81 -31.19 -8.87 11.85
CA GLU A 81 -31.71 -9.22 13.18
C GLU A 81 -33.02 -8.50 13.48
N GLU A 82 -33.09 -7.20 13.20
CA GLU A 82 -34.31 -6.39 13.36
C GLU A 82 -35.46 -6.88 12.47
N ARG A 83 -35.19 -7.20 11.20
CA ARG A 83 -36.22 -7.62 10.24
C ARG A 83 -36.69 -9.06 10.46
N CYS A 84 -35.78 -9.99 10.75
CA CYS A 84 -36.10 -11.41 10.90
C CYS A 84 -36.63 -11.71 12.32
N GLY A 85 -36.21 -10.95 13.33
CA GLY A 85 -36.65 -11.14 14.71
C GLY A 85 -36.28 -12.50 15.27
N LYS A 86 -36.98 -12.90 16.34
CA LYS A 86 -36.82 -14.23 16.95
C LYS A 86 -37.55 -15.29 16.14
N PRO A 87 -37.02 -16.53 16.06
CA PRO A 87 -37.74 -17.66 15.48
C PRO A 87 -39.11 -17.85 16.15
N LYS A 88 -40.14 -18.18 15.37
CA LYS A 88 -41.45 -18.52 15.91
C LYS A 88 -41.35 -19.87 16.63
N ASN A 89 -41.95 -19.98 17.82
CA ASN A 89 -42.02 -21.26 18.53
C ASN A 89 -42.97 -22.19 17.78
N VAL A 90 -42.45 -23.30 17.28
CA VAL A 90 -43.18 -24.35 16.56
C VAL A 90 -43.27 -25.66 17.35
N ASP A 91 -42.44 -25.82 18.39
CA ASP A 91 -42.31 -27.07 19.14
C ASP A 91 -43.41 -27.21 20.19
N ASP A 92 -43.80 -26.10 20.83
CA ASP A 92 -44.86 -26.08 21.86
C ASP A 92 -46.22 -25.60 21.30
N ALA A 93 -46.33 -25.43 19.98
CA ALA A 93 -47.48 -24.80 19.33
C ALA A 93 -48.58 -25.80 18.95
N SER A 94 -49.84 -25.37 19.05
CA SER A 94 -50.98 -26.14 18.53
C SER A 94 -50.96 -26.24 17.00
N GLU A 95 -51.54 -27.30 16.44
CA GLU A 95 -51.59 -27.53 14.98
C GLU A 95 -52.21 -26.35 14.20
N GLU A 96 -53.27 -25.74 14.75
CA GLU A 96 -53.90 -24.53 14.22
C GLU A 96 -52.90 -23.35 14.14
N THR A 97 -52.11 -23.17 15.21
CA THR A 97 -51.11 -22.11 15.30
C THR A 97 -49.99 -22.33 14.27
N VAL A 98 -49.53 -23.58 14.11
CA VAL A 98 -48.52 -23.93 13.12
C VAL A 98 -49.01 -23.65 11.70
N LYS A 99 -50.25 -24.05 11.36
CA LYS A 99 -50.86 -23.77 10.05
C LYS A 99 -50.96 -22.27 9.77
N ARG A 100 -51.31 -21.45 10.77
CA ARG A 100 -51.34 -19.99 10.65
C ARG A 100 -49.95 -19.40 10.39
N VAL A 101 -48.95 -19.82 11.16
CA VAL A 101 -47.55 -19.35 11.00
C VAL A 101 -47.01 -19.68 9.60
N LEU A 102 -47.30 -20.87 9.07
CA LEU A 102 -46.91 -21.25 7.71
C LEU A 102 -47.51 -20.33 6.64
N ARG A 103 -48.81 -20.00 6.76
CA ARG A 103 -49.49 -19.07 5.85
C ARG A 103 -48.91 -17.66 5.94
N GLU A 104 -48.64 -17.17 7.15
CA GLU A 104 -48.01 -15.86 7.36
C GLU A 104 -46.61 -15.79 6.73
N TYR A 105 -45.79 -16.82 6.91
CA TYR A 105 -44.47 -16.89 6.27
C TYR A 105 -44.55 -16.95 4.76
N HIS A 106 -45.47 -17.74 4.20
CA HIS A 106 -45.66 -17.85 2.76
C HIS A 106 -46.03 -16.49 2.14
N ASN A 107 -47.01 -15.79 2.72
CA ASN A 107 -47.41 -14.46 2.27
C ASN A 107 -46.26 -13.45 2.36
N ARG A 108 -45.46 -13.53 3.45
CA ARG A 108 -44.30 -12.67 3.63
C ARG A 108 -43.20 -12.94 2.60
N ILE A 109 -42.97 -14.20 2.24
CA ILE A 109 -42.00 -14.59 1.22
C ILE A 109 -42.41 -14.00 -0.13
N ILE A 110 -43.68 -14.16 -0.53
CA ILE A 110 -44.20 -13.61 -1.79
C ILE A 110 -43.96 -12.09 -1.86
N ALA A 111 -44.32 -11.35 -0.80
CA ALA A 111 -44.12 -9.90 -0.77
C ALA A 111 -42.63 -9.50 -0.82
N LEU A 112 -41.75 -10.28 -0.19
CA LEU A 112 -40.30 -10.03 -0.22
C LEU A 112 -39.70 -10.35 -1.59
N GLU A 113 -40.19 -11.38 -2.29
CA GLU A 113 -39.75 -11.72 -3.64
C GLU A 113 -40.12 -10.64 -4.65
N ASP A 114 -41.34 -10.10 -4.55
CA ASP A 114 -41.81 -8.97 -5.37
C ASP A 114 -40.90 -7.74 -5.17
N GLN A 115 -40.68 -7.32 -3.92
CA GLN A 115 -39.77 -6.21 -3.60
C GLN A 115 -38.34 -6.47 -4.07
N LYS A 116 -37.85 -7.71 -3.93
CA LYS A 116 -36.51 -8.09 -4.36
C LYS A 116 -36.37 -7.93 -5.88
N PHE A 117 -37.38 -8.35 -6.65
CA PHE A 117 -37.36 -8.22 -8.11
C PHE A 117 -37.22 -6.76 -8.55
N ASP A 118 -37.98 -5.85 -7.94
CA ASP A 118 -37.89 -4.42 -8.23
C ASP A 118 -36.48 -3.86 -7.95
N PHE A 119 -35.89 -4.21 -6.80
CA PHE A 119 -34.54 -3.79 -6.47
C PHE A 119 -33.50 -4.35 -7.45
N GLU A 120 -33.60 -5.64 -7.82
CA GLU A 120 -32.70 -6.27 -8.78
C GLU A 120 -32.81 -5.61 -10.16
N TYR A 121 -34.02 -5.28 -10.61
CA TYR A 121 -34.22 -4.59 -11.87
C TYR A 121 -33.61 -3.18 -11.87
N ILE A 122 -33.80 -2.41 -10.80
CA ILE A 122 -33.21 -1.08 -10.65
C ILE A 122 -31.67 -1.15 -10.65
N VAL A 123 -31.09 -2.08 -9.89
CA VAL A 123 -29.64 -2.28 -9.85
C VAL A 123 -29.12 -2.64 -11.24
N LYS A 124 -29.76 -3.58 -11.93
CA LYS A 124 -29.38 -3.99 -13.28
C LYS A 124 -29.43 -2.82 -14.27
N LYS A 125 -30.48 -1.98 -14.22
CA LYS A 125 -30.58 -0.77 -15.04
C LYS A 125 -29.42 0.20 -14.76
N LYS A 126 -29.06 0.38 -13.48
CA LYS A 126 -27.95 1.24 -13.08
C LYS A 126 -26.59 0.68 -13.52
N ASP A 127 -26.41 -0.63 -13.49
CA ASP A 127 -25.19 -1.27 -13.99
C ASP A 127 -25.02 -1.05 -15.51
N TYR A 128 -26.11 -1.14 -16.28
CA TYR A 128 -26.09 -0.80 -17.71
C TYR A 128 -25.74 0.67 -17.94
N GLU A 129 -26.36 1.59 -17.19
CA GLU A 129 -26.08 3.02 -17.28
C GLU A 129 -24.61 3.33 -16.95
N ILE A 130 -24.05 2.71 -15.91
CA ILE A 130 -22.63 2.83 -15.55
C ILE A 130 -21.74 2.27 -16.67
N SER A 131 -22.09 1.13 -17.25
CA SER A 131 -21.33 0.51 -18.33
C SER A 131 -21.29 1.41 -19.57
N ASP A 132 -22.43 1.96 -19.96
CA ASP A 132 -22.55 2.89 -21.08
C ASP A 132 -21.75 4.17 -20.84
N LEU A 133 -21.93 4.81 -19.68
CA LEU A 133 -21.16 6.01 -19.31
C LEU A 133 -19.64 5.74 -19.28
N ASN A 134 -19.23 4.57 -18.77
CA ASN A 134 -17.83 4.18 -18.75
C ASN A 134 -17.29 3.96 -20.18
N SER A 135 -18.10 3.41 -21.09
CA SER A 135 -17.74 3.32 -22.52
C SER A 135 -17.55 4.70 -23.13
N GLN A 136 -18.50 5.61 -22.94
CA GLN A 136 -18.42 6.99 -23.44
C GLN A 136 -17.19 7.73 -22.92
N VAL A 137 -16.87 7.61 -21.62
CA VAL A 137 -15.66 8.20 -21.04
C VAL A 137 -14.38 7.63 -21.66
N ASN A 138 -14.36 6.34 -21.97
CA ASN A 138 -13.20 5.71 -22.60
C ASN A 138 -13.02 6.14 -24.06
N ASP A 139 -14.12 6.30 -24.82
CA ASP A 139 -14.07 6.81 -26.19
C ASP A 139 -13.58 8.26 -26.24
N LEU A 140 -14.04 9.11 -25.31
CA LEU A 140 -13.57 10.49 -25.16
C LEU A 140 -12.07 10.58 -24.79
N ARG A 141 -11.58 9.67 -23.95
CA ARG A 141 -10.15 9.58 -23.60
C ARG A 141 -9.29 8.98 -24.71
N GLY A 142 -9.91 8.52 -25.80
CA GLY A 142 -9.28 7.81 -26.88
C GLY A 142 -9.16 6.32 -26.56
N LYS A 143 -9.94 5.50 -27.29
CA LYS A 143 -9.92 4.02 -27.26
C LYS A 143 -8.50 3.42 -27.37
N PHE A 144 -7.59 4.16 -28.01
CA PHE A 144 -6.18 3.85 -28.16
C PHE A 144 -5.29 4.88 -27.46
N MET A 145 -5.39 5.01 -26.13
CA MET A 145 -4.28 5.62 -25.37
C MET A 145 -3.06 4.72 -25.51
N LYS A 146 -2.19 4.96 -26.50
CA LYS A 146 -0.96 4.21 -26.70
C LYS A 146 -0.14 4.25 -25.41
N PRO A 147 -0.04 3.13 -24.66
CA PRO A 147 0.74 3.11 -23.43
C PRO A 147 2.18 3.45 -23.81
N THR A 148 2.82 4.36 -23.08
CA THR A 148 4.23 4.66 -23.35
C THR A 148 5.03 3.38 -23.11
N LEU A 149 5.61 2.83 -24.19
CA LEU A 149 6.39 1.60 -24.13
C LEU A 149 7.61 1.84 -23.25
N LYS A 150 7.54 1.37 -22.00
CA LYS A 150 8.68 1.36 -21.09
C LYS A 150 9.50 0.11 -21.38
N LYS A 151 10.83 0.27 -21.49
CA LYS A 151 11.74 -0.87 -21.54
C LYS A 151 11.71 -1.59 -20.19
N VAL A 152 10.90 -2.65 -20.11
CA VAL A 152 10.81 -3.49 -18.90
C VAL A 152 11.72 -4.69 -19.10
N SER A 153 12.83 -4.76 -18.35
CA SER A 153 13.62 -6.00 -18.28
C SER A 153 12.79 -7.06 -17.53
N LYS A 154 12.52 -8.20 -18.19
CA LYS A 154 11.73 -9.32 -17.63
C LYS A 154 12.29 -9.85 -16.30
N TYR A 155 13.58 -9.63 -16.03
CA TYR A 155 14.29 -10.20 -14.88
C TYR A 155 14.61 -9.18 -13.78
N GLU A 156 14.55 -7.88 -14.04
CA GLU A 156 14.96 -6.85 -13.07
C GLU A 156 14.06 -6.83 -11.82
N ASN A 157 12.75 -7.02 -12.00
CA ASN A 157 11.79 -7.14 -10.90
C ASN A 157 11.93 -8.45 -10.11
N LYS A 158 12.40 -9.54 -10.74
CA LYS A 158 12.69 -10.81 -10.04
C LYS A 158 14.00 -10.71 -9.25
N PHE A 159 15.02 -10.05 -9.81
CA PHE A 159 16.30 -9.84 -9.14
C PHE A 159 16.19 -8.88 -7.94
N ALA A 160 15.42 -7.80 -8.07
CA ALA A 160 15.15 -6.88 -6.95
C ALA A 160 14.38 -7.56 -5.79
N LYS A 161 13.48 -8.50 -6.09
CA LYS A 161 12.81 -9.32 -5.06
C LYS A 161 13.77 -10.31 -4.40
N LEU A 162 14.68 -10.92 -5.17
CA LEU A 162 15.71 -11.81 -4.62
C LEU A 162 16.67 -11.03 -3.70
N GLN A 163 17.12 -9.84 -4.11
CA GLN A 163 18.00 -9.01 -3.29
C GLN A 163 17.33 -8.50 -2.01
N LYS A 164 16.04 -8.14 -2.06
CA LYS A 164 15.31 -7.75 -0.84
C LYS A 164 15.15 -8.89 0.14
N LYS A 165 14.78 -10.10 -0.32
CA LYS A 165 14.71 -11.29 0.53
C LYS A 165 16.09 -11.68 1.09
N ALA A 166 17.14 -11.59 0.28
CA ALA A 166 18.51 -11.86 0.72
C ALA A 166 19.02 -10.81 1.72
N ALA A 167 18.67 -9.53 1.54
CA ALA A 167 19.01 -8.46 2.47
C ALA A 167 18.22 -8.55 3.79
N GLU A 168 16.91 -8.88 3.75
CA GLU A 168 16.11 -9.14 4.96
C GLU A 168 16.63 -10.36 5.72
N PHE A 169 17.01 -11.44 5.01
CA PHE A 169 17.55 -12.65 5.63
C PHE A 169 18.94 -12.44 6.23
N ASN A 170 19.85 -11.76 5.51
CA ASN A 170 21.20 -11.50 6.02
C ASN A 170 21.23 -10.44 7.13
N PHE A 171 20.47 -9.35 7.04
CA PHE A 171 20.58 -8.29 8.03
C PHE A 171 19.93 -8.68 9.38
N ARG A 172 18.82 -9.44 9.36
CA ARG A 172 18.12 -9.82 10.60
C ARG A 172 18.75 -11.02 11.31
N ASN A 173 19.28 -12.01 10.58
CA ASN A 173 19.90 -13.20 11.21
C ASN A 173 21.34 -12.96 11.66
N GLN A 174 22.05 -11.99 11.09
CA GLN A 174 23.47 -11.75 11.41
C GLN A 174 23.68 -10.68 12.50
N LEU A 175 22.62 -9.98 12.90
CA LEU A 175 22.63 -9.09 14.06
C LEU A 175 22.31 -9.90 15.34
N LYS A 176 23.28 -10.03 16.24
CA LYS A 176 23.00 -10.47 17.62
C LYS A 176 22.07 -9.43 18.26
N GLN A 177 20.81 -9.77 18.51
CA GLN A 177 19.95 -8.94 19.36
C GLN A 177 20.62 -8.79 20.74
N VAL A 178 21.00 -7.56 21.08
CA VAL A 178 21.53 -7.25 22.40
C VAL A 178 20.40 -7.44 23.41
N LYS A 179 20.48 -8.49 24.23
CA LYS A 179 19.50 -8.80 25.29
C LYS A 179 19.54 -7.83 26.49
N LYS A 180 20.16 -6.65 26.35
CA LYS A 180 20.09 -5.58 27.35
C LYS A 180 19.01 -4.59 26.95
N LYS A 181 17.97 -4.48 27.78
CA LYS A 181 16.80 -3.60 27.59
C LYS A 181 17.11 -2.10 27.77
N GLU A 182 18.36 -1.70 27.97
CA GLU A 182 18.73 -0.30 28.25
C GLU A 182 19.09 0.54 27.01
N PHE A 183 19.17 -0.07 25.81
CA PHE A 183 19.53 0.65 24.57
C PHE A 183 18.45 0.61 23.49
N THR A 184 17.26 0.12 23.79
CA THR A 184 16.06 0.33 22.97
C THR A 184 15.45 1.66 23.37
N LEU A 185 15.48 2.63 22.45
CA LEU A 185 14.79 3.92 22.58
C LEU A 185 13.31 3.64 22.90
N GLU A 186 12.90 3.87 24.14
CA GLU A 186 11.50 3.91 24.57
C GLU A 186 10.84 5.14 23.96
N GLU A 187 10.44 5.04 22.69
CA GLU A 187 9.35 5.87 22.17
C GLU A 187 8.03 5.16 22.44
N GLU A 188 7.29 5.73 23.40
CA GLU A 188 5.83 5.66 23.56
C GLU A 188 5.19 4.27 23.59
N ASP A 189 5.12 3.69 24.79
CA ASP A 189 3.97 2.86 25.19
C ASP A 189 3.49 3.34 26.57
N LYS A 190 2.59 4.33 26.57
CA LYS A 190 1.78 4.69 27.74
C LYS A 190 0.62 3.70 27.83
N GLU A 191 0.84 2.58 28.52
CA GLU A 191 -0.21 1.91 29.28
C GLU A 191 0.37 1.44 30.62
N PRO A 192 -0.15 1.92 31.77
CA PRO A 192 0.33 1.49 33.08
C PRO A 192 -0.10 0.03 33.31
N LYS A 193 0.84 -0.90 33.15
CA LYS A 193 0.64 -2.28 33.58
C LYS A 193 0.39 -2.29 35.09
N LYS A 194 -0.79 -2.82 35.47
CA LYS A 194 -1.15 -3.17 36.84
C LYS A 194 0.00 -3.95 37.49
N SER A 195 0.33 -3.53 38.70
CA SER A 195 1.37 -4.11 39.55
C SER A 195 1.08 -5.57 39.87
N GLU A 196 1.65 -6.50 39.10
CA GLU A 196 1.91 -7.85 39.58
C GLU A 196 3.25 -7.84 40.31
N LYS A 197 3.17 -7.90 41.64
CA LYS A 197 4.34 -8.08 42.52
C LYS A 197 5.05 -9.37 42.12
N ALA A 198 6.37 -9.33 42.05
CA ALA A 198 7.20 -10.48 41.71
C ALA A 198 7.07 -11.59 42.78
N GLU A 199 7.02 -12.85 42.33
CA GLU A 199 6.75 -14.05 43.15
C GLU A 199 7.74 -14.35 44.29
N TRP A 200 8.84 -13.60 44.42
CA TRP A 200 9.75 -13.70 45.57
C TRP A 200 9.34 -12.80 46.76
N GLN A 201 8.38 -11.88 46.56
CA GLN A 201 7.77 -11.09 47.65
C GLN A 201 6.63 -11.84 48.37
N THR A 202 6.30 -13.05 47.95
CA THR A 202 5.30 -13.92 48.60
C THR A 202 5.95 -15.24 49.00
N LYS A 203 6.93 -15.19 49.90
CA LYS A 203 7.39 -16.36 50.69
C LYS A 203 8.26 -15.91 51.86
N LYS A 204 7.64 -15.53 52.98
CA LYS A 204 7.67 -16.22 54.28
C LYS A 204 6.81 -15.47 55.28
#